data_AF-A0A4Q6C2K2-F1
#
_entry.id   AF-A0A4Q6C2K2-F1
#
_cell.length_a   1.000
_cell.length_b   1.000
_cell.length_c   1.000
_cell.angle_alpha   90.00
_cell.angle_beta   90.00
_cell.angle_gamma   90.00
#
_symmetry.space_group_name_H-M   'P 1'
#
loop_
_entity.id
_entity.type
_entity.pdbx_description
1 polymer ?
#
loop_
_entity_poly.entity_id
_entity_poly.type
_entity_poly.pdbx_seq_one_letter_code
_entity_poly.pdbx_strand_id
1 'polypeptide(L)'
;MSFKFRRLKLGVLEDPAVISLVCSLLFAACGDKQAYDQGTALEDTVLGGGGASRTNEAPTVSTTPAVVTVRAAPSYNIVNVTQIIPATSGLPDFTTPMLPFTGVPVAIGSPVLNAQTPFHFNYDFPQNNYQFVEAHLVIDTARDSSDTEGIFVDGIFTGRPPLANVNNASSETIETLFFGNGGPTTNTFYIDYSLAHYKVATRNSFDLLLSDLLQGSQKTSIDVLKDNRLNVVTGDDSPVYQAYLVIRGRTISDSSLSCAQSPTYTFTNRYIHNDGNTVGGSAFTTGPIGNPRQSWQTNVNPFGTYKAIEFYFDAPLPKVAIENINVTNANILMTLKRNGSLASTPAKPSAIIVNGVGVAEPGFDKTLASSLVETWYDAGSTAFQSFLAPIPTTSASTNVTLNLVNILGASNVRTLLQQGKLNISFAGPFIISASGLTSARGFSAPIDGPELELAGTYSTEVCEVPDNPDSVLSQDGVRVIAPTVTVEEGSSEVLNDGAGPAISSLQATEIGSTKATILWLTDEPSTSVVQYGVGNTAQIAQNSELTTFHQIQLIGLSPYKYYDFKVTSTDKFGNASTSNVQVFVTLR
;
A
#
# COMPACT_ATOMS: atom_id res chain seq x y z
N MET A 1 -47.41 9.88 -33.88
CA MET A 1 -48.74 9.48 -34.41
C MET A 1 -49.65 9.18 -33.22
N SER A 2 -50.91 9.60 -33.31
CA SER A 2 -51.87 9.87 -32.22
C SER A 2 -52.84 8.71 -31.90
N PHE A 3 -53.34 8.69 -30.64
CA PHE A 3 -54.70 8.32 -30.15
C PHE A 3 -55.22 6.86 -30.27
N LYS A 4 -55.59 6.19 -29.16
CA LYS A 4 -56.87 6.11 -28.38
C LYS A 4 -57.89 5.02 -28.81
N PHE A 5 -58.13 4.10 -27.86
CA PHE A 5 -59.37 3.40 -27.42
C PHE A 5 -60.53 3.05 -28.38
N ARG A 6 -61.05 1.81 -28.25
CA ARG A 6 -62.46 1.54 -27.86
C ARG A 6 -62.74 0.10 -27.38
N ARG A 7 -63.60 0.03 -26.35
CA ARG A 7 -64.37 -1.09 -25.74
C ARG A 7 -65.17 -1.93 -26.78
N LEU A 8 -65.77 -3.10 -26.55
CA LEU A 8 -66.30 -3.87 -25.40
C LEU A 8 -66.76 -5.25 -25.93
N LYS A 9 -66.68 -6.34 -25.16
CA LYS A 9 -67.85 -7.18 -24.80
C LYS A 9 -67.48 -8.33 -23.85
N LEU A 10 -68.18 -8.35 -22.72
CA LEU A 10 -68.25 -9.43 -21.75
C LEU A 10 -68.96 -10.65 -22.37
N GLY A 11 -68.39 -11.83 -22.14
CA GLY A 11 -69.05 -13.13 -22.22
C GLY A 11 -68.65 -13.93 -20.98
N VAL A 12 -69.66 -14.44 -20.29
CA VAL A 12 -69.66 -15.09 -18.96
C VAL A 12 -68.85 -16.38 -18.95
N LEU A 13 -68.03 -16.61 -17.92
CA LEU A 13 -67.67 -17.95 -17.41
C LEU A 13 -67.40 -17.86 -15.91
N GLU A 14 -67.99 -18.81 -15.20
CA GLU A 14 -68.20 -18.89 -13.76
C GLU A 14 -66.96 -19.44 -13.05
N ASP A 15 -66.33 -18.64 -12.17
CA ASP A 15 -65.38 -19.14 -11.16
C ASP A 15 -65.57 -18.37 -9.82
N PRO A 16 -65.98 -19.05 -8.73
CA PRO A 16 -66.23 -18.43 -7.42
C PRO A 16 -65.02 -17.81 -6.72
N ALA A 17 -63.79 -18.06 -7.20
CA ALA A 17 -62.57 -17.56 -6.53
C ALA A 17 -62.20 -16.10 -6.87
N VAL A 18 -62.90 -15.45 -7.80
CA VAL A 18 -62.61 -14.07 -8.25
C VAL A 18 -63.66 -13.04 -7.75
N ILE A 19 -64.70 -13.48 -7.04
CA ILE A 19 -65.78 -12.61 -6.52
C ILE A 19 -65.46 -12.06 -5.11
N SER A 20 -64.47 -12.61 -4.39
CA SER A 20 -64.11 -12.17 -3.03
C SER A 20 -63.06 -11.04 -2.98
N LEU A 21 -62.58 -10.57 -4.14
CA LEU A 21 -61.67 -9.43 -4.26
C LEU A 21 -62.34 -8.46 -5.25
N VAL A 22 -62.52 -7.19 -4.86
CA VAL A 22 -63.17 -6.12 -5.66
C VAL A 22 -64.69 -5.99 -5.48
N CYS A 23 -65.15 -5.82 -4.23
CA CYS A 23 -66.19 -4.85 -3.89
C CYS A 23 -66.19 -4.66 -2.37
N SER A 24 -65.36 -3.75 -1.86
CA SER A 24 -65.86 -2.42 -1.45
C SER A 24 -66.68 -2.53 -0.15
N LEU A 25 -66.15 -2.14 1.01
CA LEU A 25 -65.92 -0.72 1.33
C LEU A 25 -66.94 0.16 0.60
N LEU A 26 -68.17 0.27 1.13
CA LEU A 26 -69.04 1.46 1.07
C LEU A 26 -70.34 1.22 1.88
N PHE A 27 -70.35 1.81 3.08
CA PHE A 27 -71.48 2.36 3.85
C PHE A 27 -72.78 1.56 4.12
N ALA A 28 -72.97 1.27 5.41
CA ALA A 28 -74.05 1.71 6.30
C ALA A 28 -75.53 1.69 5.83
N ALA A 29 -76.37 0.92 6.54
CA ALA A 29 -77.39 1.43 7.49
C ALA A 29 -78.58 0.45 7.64
N CYS A 30 -78.97 0.20 8.91
CA CYS A 30 -80.23 -0.38 9.41
C CYS A 30 -80.62 -1.80 8.91
N GLY A 31 -81.12 -2.73 9.72
CA GLY A 31 -81.59 -2.75 11.10
C GLY A 31 -82.48 -4.01 11.27
N ASP A 32 -82.63 -4.46 12.52
CA ASP A 32 -83.60 -5.43 13.05
C ASP A 32 -83.46 -6.92 12.63
N LYS A 33 -83.71 -7.95 13.45
CA LYS A 33 -83.98 -8.16 14.89
C LYS A 33 -84.14 -9.69 15.13
N GLN A 34 -83.78 -10.16 16.33
CA GLN A 34 -84.37 -11.30 17.11
C GLN A 34 -84.27 -12.74 16.55
N ALA A 35 -84.19 -13.84 17.32
CA ALA A 35 -84.14 -14.21 18.75
C ALA A 35 -83.52 -15.65 18.82
N TYR A 36 -82.67 -16.06 19.77
CA TYR A 36 -82.87 -16.55 21.16
C TYR A 36 -83.84 -17.73 21.37
N ASP A 37 -83.29 -18.91 21.75
CA ASP A 37 -83.86 -19.98 22.61
C ASP A 37 -82.71 -21.00 22.93
N GLN A 38 -82.14 -21.12 24.14
CA GLN A 38 -82.52 -21.74 25.44
C GLN A 38 -82.31 -23.27 25.60
N GLY A 39 -81.60 -23.60 26.70
CA GLY A 39 -81.66 -24.83 27.52
C GLY A 39 -80.70 -25.97 27.17
N THR A 40 -80.03 -26.71 28.07
CA THR A 40 -79.89 -26.84 29.55
C THR A 40 -78.75 -27.88 29.77
N ALA A 41 -77.88 -27.84 30.80
CA ALA A 41 -78.14 -28.37 32.14
C ALA A 41 -76.97 -28.08 33.12
N LEU A 42 -77.32 -28.04 34.41
CA LEU A 42 -76.56 -27.72 35.61
C LEU A 42 -75.79 -28.93 36.17
N GLU A 43 -74.69 -28.69 36.91
CA GLU A 43 -74.55 -29.14 38.31
C GLU A 43 -73.43 -28.39 39.05
N ASP A 44 -73.59 -28.33 40.36
CA ASP A 44 -73.15 -27.28 41.29
C ASP A 44 -72.05 -27.81 42.24
N THR A 45 -71.04 -27.02 42.58
CA THR A 45 -70.29 -27.18 43.85
C THR A 45 -69.73 -25.83 44.31
N VAL A 46 -70.38 -25.31 45.35
CA VAL A 46 -70.04 -24.14 46.16
C VAL A 46 -68.80 -24.41 47.03
N LEU A 47 -67.89 -23.43 47.18
CA LEU A 47 -67.30 -23.01 48.47
C LEU A 47 -66.60 -21.62 48.35
N GLY A 48 -67.17 -20.62 49.06
CA GLY A 48 -66.65 -19.34 49.61
C GLY A 48 -65.57 -18.54 48.85
N GLY A 49 -65.69 -17.25 48.57
CA GLY A 49 -66.37 -16.18 49.29
C GLY A 49 -65.39 -15.02 49.49
N GLY A 50 -65.55 -13.92 48.75
CA GLY A 50 -64.72 -12.73 48.88
C GLY A 50 -64.97 -11.76 47.71
N GLY A 51 -65.84 -10.78 47.93
CA GLY A 51 -66.33 -9.88 46.90
C GLY A 51 -65.25 -9.00 46.27
N ALA A 52 -65.19 -9.01 44.95
CA ALA A 52 -64.70 -7.92 44.14
C ALA A 52 -65.65 -7.75 42.94
N SER A 53 -66.07 -6.52 42.73
CA SER A 53 -66.89 -6.08 41.59
C SER A 53 -66.28 -6.60 40.28
N ARG A 54 -67.03 -7.38 39.51
CA ARG A 54 -66.64 -7.73 38.14
C ARG A 54 -66.98 -6.52 37.26
N THR A 55 -65.97 -5.70 36.95
CA THR A 55 -66.06 -4.80 35.80
C THR A 55 -66.00 -5.67 34.55
N ASN A 56 -67.01 -5.55 33.68
CA ASN A 56 -66.95 -6.04 32.32
C ASN A 56 -66.00 -5.13 31.52
N GLU A 57 -64.70 -5.22 31.77
CA GLU A 57 -63.71 -4.80 30.78
C GLU A 57 -63.24 -6.07 30.08
N ALA A 58 -63.62 -6.21 28.81
CA ALA A 58 -62.96 -7.14 27.91
C ALA A 58 -61.45 -6.85 27.97
N PRO A 59 -60.57 -7.86 27.98
CA PRO A 59 -59.14 -7.61 27.90
C PRO A 59 -58.91 -6.81 26.61
N THR A 60 -58.47 -5.57 26.75
CA THR A 60 -57.91 -4.79 25.66
C THR A 60 -56.67 -5.55 25.21
N VAL A 61 -56.80 -6.36 24.15
CA VAL A 61 -55.65 -6.84 23.40
C VAL A 61 -55.01 -5.58 22.83
N SER A 62 -53.94 -5.13 23.47
CA SER A 62 -53.10 -4.08 22.96
C SER A 62 -52.44 -4.60 21.70
N THR A 63 -53.02 -4.30 20.54
CA THR A 63 -52.38 -4.53 19.23
C THR A 63 -51.45 -3.37 18.90
N THR A 64 -50.57 -2.99 19.83
CA THR A 64 -49.48 -2.09 19.46
C THR A 64 -48.54 -2.91 18.58
N PRO A 65 -48.41 -2.61 17.27
CA PRO A 65 -47.42 -3.30 16.46
C PRO A 65 -46.05 -3.03 17.07
N ALA A 66 -45.24 -4.07 17.23
CA ALA A 66 -43.85 -3.92 17.61
C ALA A 66 -43.17 -3.02 16.57
N VAL A 67 -42.80 -1.80 16.97
CA VAL A 67 -42.01 -0.91 16.12
C VAL A 67 -40.55 -1.31 16.29
N VAL A 68 -40.09 -2.26 15.48
CA VAL A 68 -38.66 -2.51 15.32
C VAL A 68 -38.10 -1.34 14.51
N THR A 69 -37.44 -0.40 15.18
CA THR A 69 -36.69 0.64 14.47
C THR A 69 -35.33 0.05 14.11
N VAL A 70 -35.25 -0.59 12.93
CA VAL A 70 -33.94 -0.94 12.35
C VAL A 70 -33.32 0.35 11.88
N ARG A 71 -32.27 0.82 12.55
CA ARG A 71 -31.41 1.86 11.98
C ARG A 71 -30.75 1.22 10.76
N ALA A 72 -30.89 1.84 9.58
CA ALA A 72 -30.07 1.42 8.44
C ALA A 72 -28.61 1.41 8.90
N ALA A 73 -27.89 0.30 8.65
CA ALA A 73 -26.45 0.26 8.88
C ALA A 73 -25.86 1.46 8.13
N PRO A 74 -25.16 2.38 8.81
CA PRO A 74 -24.55 3.51 8.13
C PRO A 74 -23.63 2.97 7.03
N SER A 75 -23.65 3.62 5.87
CA SER A 75 -22.77 3.28 4.75
C SER A 75 -21.35 3.68 5.13
N TYR A 76 -20.64 2.76 5.77
CA TYR A 76 -19.26 2.93 6.16
C TYR A 76 -18.36 2.77 4.93
N ASN A 77 -17.45 3.73 4.74
CA ASN A 77 -16.39 3.62 3.76
C ASN A 77 -15.06 3.36 4.48
N ILE A 78 -14.31 2.36 4.02
CA ILE A 78 -12.90 2.20 4.41
C ILE A 78 -12.09 3.24 3.64
N VAL A 79 -11.53 4.21 4.36
CA VAL A 79 -10.71 5.28 3.78
C VAL A 79 -9.25 5.08 4.18
N ASN A 80 -8.37 4.94 3.18
CA ASN A 80 -6.92 4.97 3.41
C ASN A 80 -6.51 6.43 3.66
N VAL A 81 -5.73 6.66 4.72
CA VAL A 81 -5.29 8.00 5.13
C VAL A 81 -3.76 8.02 5.20
N THR A 82 -3.18 9.11 4.74
CA THR A 82 -1.72 9.31 4.76
C THR A 82 -1.43 10.68 5.35
N GLN A 83 -0.47 10.75 6.27
CA GLN A 83 0.03 11.98 6.85
C GLN A 83 1.51 12.14 6.50
N ILE A 84 1.94 13.38 6.25
CA ILE A 84 3.35 13.73 6.12
C ILE A 84 3.65 14.77 7.19
N ILE A 85 4.48 14.39 8.17
CA ILE A 85 4.77 15.21 9.35
C ILE A 85 6.22 15.69 9.23
N PRO A 86 6.48 17.01 9.13
CA PRO A 86 7.84 17.53 9.12
C PRO A 86 8.49 17.43 10.50
N ALA A 87 9.78 17.14 10.53
CA ALA A 87 10.55 17.13 11.77
C ALA A 87 10.71 18.54 12.35
N THR A 88 10.66 18.63 13.67
CA THR A 88 11.11 19.79 14.44
C THR A 88 12.49 19.50 15.00
N SER A 89 13.42 20.43 14.79
CA SER A 89 14.79 20.28 15.24
C SER A 89 14.91 20.32 16.76
N GLY A 90 15.79 19.49 17.32
CA GLY A 90 16.08 19.42 18.75
C GLY A 90 15.18 18.46 19.52
N LEU A 91 15.60 18.16 20.75
CA LEU A 91 14.85 17.41 21.75
C LEU A 91 14.89 18.24 23.05
N PRO A 92 13.94 19.17 23.26
CA PRO A 92 14.02 20.16 24.34
C PRO A 92 14.14 19.55 25.74
N ASP A 93 13.55 18.36 25.93
CA ASP A 93 13.53 17.65 27.20
C ASP A 93 14.80 16.83 27.46
N PHE A 94 15.72 16.76 26.48
CA PHE A 94 16.93 15.96 26.55
C PHE A 94 18.14 16.84 26.86
N THR A 95 18.93 16.43 27.85
CA THR A 95 20.26 17.00 28.11
C THR A 95 21.33 16.30 27.26
N THR A 96 22.51 16.90 27.09
CA THR A 96 23.59 16.26 26.30
C THR A 96 23.95 14.85 26.79
N PRO A 97 24.05 14.56 28.11
CA PRO A 97 24.29 13.19 28.59
C PRO A 97 23.17 12.19 28.28
N MET A 98 21.95 12.65 28.03
CA MET A 98 20.81 11.80 27.64
C MET A 98 20.88 11.39 26.18
N LEU A 99 21.58 12.16 25.33
CA LEU A 99 21.65 11.88 23.91
C LEU A 99 22.48 10.62 23.60
N PRO A 100 22.10 9.83 22.57
CA PRO A 100 22.69 8.52 22.29
C PRO A 100 24.09 8.58 21.66
N PHE A 101 24.51 9.74 21.14
CA PHE A 101 25.84 9.95 20.57
C PHE A 101 26.64 10.95 21.40
N THR A 102 27.97 10.92 21.27
CA THR A 102 28.88 11.81 22.00
C THR A 102 29.16 13.14 21.30
N GLY A 103 28.83 13.24 20.00
CA GLY A 103 29.03 14.45 19.20
C GLY A 103 28.22 15.66 19.69
N VAL A 104 28.60 16.87 19.29
CA VAL A 104 27.84 18.08 19.65
C VAL A 104 26.46 18.03 18.97
N PRO A 105 25.34 18.30 19.69
CA PRO A 105 24.02 18.37 19.07
C PRO A 105 23.90 19.58 18.16
N VAL A 106 23.41 19.37 16.95
CA VAL A 106 23.18 20.41 15.94
C VAL A 106 21.73 20.42 15.47
N ALA A 107 21.33 21.51 14.83
CA ALA A 107 20.00 21.64 14.24
C ALA A 107 19.93 21.06 12.82
N ILE A 108 18.74 20.63 12.39
CA ILE A 108 18.46 20.28 10.99
C ILE A 108 18.91 21.42 10.06
N GLY A 109 19.59 21.07 8.97
CA GLY A 109 20.15 22.01 8.00
C GLY A 109 21.57 22.47 8.32
N SER A 110 22.14 22.08 9.45
CA SER A 110 23.53 22.41 9.80
C SER A 110 24.51 21.46 9.08
N PRO A 111 25.56 21.96 8.41
CA PRO A 111 26.64 21.11 7.92
C PRO A 111 27.42 20.58 9.12
N VAL A 112 27.70 19.27 9.14
CA VAL A 112 28.38 18.67 10.30
C VAL A 112 29.47 17.68 9.94
N LEU A 113 30.45 17.64 10.85
CA LEU A 113 31.37 16.53 11.04
C LEU A 113 31.32 16.14 12.52
N ASN A 114 31.26 14.85 12.84
CA ASN A 114 31.30 14.24 14.17
C ASN A 114 30.28 14.87 15.14
N ALA A 115 29.09 15.11 14.64
CA ALA A 115 27.98 15.70 15.39
C ALA A 115 26.79 14.73 15.45
N GLN A 116 25.81 15.09 16.26
CA GLN A 116 24.52 14.41 16.27
C GLN A 116 23.41 15.40 15.94
N THR A 117 22.40 14.94 15.20
CA THR A 117 21.25 15.76 14.83
C THR A 117 20.00 15.22 15.52
N PRO A 118 19.68 15.70 16.74
CA PRO A 118 18.43 15.35 17.41
C PRO A 118 17.25 16.10 16.76
N PHE A 119 16.13 15.40 16.56
CA PHE A 119 14.87 15.97 16.09
C PHE A 119 13.68 15.11 16.53
N HIS A 120 12.48 15.65 16.41
CA HIS A 120 11.26 14.92 16.74
C HIS A 120 10.13 15.25 15.76
N PHE A 121 9.13 14.37 15.74
CA PHE A 121 7.87 14.57 15.04
C PHE A 121 6.76 14.67 16.08
N ASN A 122 5.89 15.66 15.95
CA ASN A 122 4.65 15.75 16.72
C ASN A 122 3.48 15.50 15.78
N TYR A 123 2.55 14.65 16.19
CA TYR A 123 1.40 14.27 15.38
C TYR A 123 0.26 13.79 16.27
N ASP A 124 -0.95 13.81 15.73
CA ASP A 124 -2.10 13.21 16.39
C ASP A 124 -2.31 11.81 15.82
N PHE A 125 -2.05 10.79 16.64
CA PHE A 125 -2.37 9.40 16.32
C PHE A 125 -3.75 9.07 16.92
N PRO A 126 -4.83 9.09 16.11
CA PRO A 126 -6.19 8.92 16.63
C PRO A 126 -6.43 7.46 16.98
N GLN A 127 -6.29 7.10 18.26
CA GLN A 127 -6.35 5.71 18.70
C GLN A 127 -7.74 5.07 18.47
N ASN A 128 -8.81 5.87 18.46
CA ASN A 128 -10.17 5.41 18.18
C ASN A 128 -10.57 5.86 16.77
N ASN A 129 -10.98 4.91 15.93
CA ASN A 129 -11.25 5.09 14.49
C ASN A 129 -10.05 5.10 13.53
N TYR A 130 -8.93 4.50 13.91
CA TYR A 130 -7.77 4.37 13.02
C TYR A 130 -7.09 3.03 13.21
N GLN A 131 -6.62 2.48 12.09
CA GLN A 131 -5.75 1.33 12.08
C GLN A 131 -4.44 1.71 11.37
N PHE A 132 -3.36 1.67 12.13
CA PHE A 132 -2.01 1.82 11.60
C PHE A 132 -1.69 0.74 10.56
N VAL A 133 -1.03 1.14 9.47
CA VAL A 133 -0.54 0.23 8.43
C VAL A 133 0.98 0.20 8.43
N GLU A 134 1.60 1.34 8.15
CA GLU A 134 3.06 1.47 8.09
C GLU A 134 3.48 2.92 8.37
N ALA A 135 4.73 3.09 8.82
CA ALA A 135 5.36 4.40 8.99
C ALA A 135 6.74 4.39 8.37
N HIS A 136 7.06 5.48 7.68
CA HIS A 136 8.29 5.66 6.96
C HIS A 136 8.98 6.92 7.46
N LEU A 137 10.22 6.75 7.94
CA LEU A 137 11.10 7.83 8.33
C LEU A 137 11.91 8.25 7.10
N VAL A 138 11.51 9.37 6.49
CA VAL A 138 12.17 9.92 5.31
C VAL A 138 13.21 10.94 5.75
N ILE A 139 14.49 10.63 5.60
CA ILE A 139 15.60 11.50 6.01
C ILE A 139 16.41 11.92 4.79
N ASP A 140 16.59 13.22 4.61
CA ASP A 140 17.48 13.77 3.60
C ASP A 140 18.85 14.05 4.23
N THR A 141 19.84 13.24 3.88
CA THR A 141 21.19 13.31 4.44
C THR A 141 22.26 13.02 3.39
N ALA A 142 23.52 13.35 3.70
CA ALA A 142 24.66 13.00 2.88
C ALA A 142 25.66 12.23 3.76
N ARG A 143 25.80 10.94 3.50
CA ARG A 143 26.89 10.15 4.08
C ARG A 143 28.22 10.66 3.54
N ASP A 144 29.25 10.74 4.36
CA ASP A 144 30.60 11.06 3.90
C ASP A 144 31.35 9.80 3.44
N SER A 145 32.68 9.86 3.28
CA SER A 145 33.48 8.68 2.87
C SER A 145 34.05 7.91 4.05
N SER A 146 33.66 8.24 5.29
CA SER A 146 34.17 7.66 6.53
C SER A 146 33.40 6.38 6.90
N ASP A 147 33.43 6.00 8.18
CA ASP A 147 32.91 4.75 8.72
C ASP A 147 31.38 4.62 8.62
N THR A 148 30.67 4.33 9.69
CA THR A 148 29.37 3.64 9.64
C THR A 148 28.37 4.40 10.48
N GLU A 149 27.23 4.78 9.93
CA GLU A 149 26.32 5.71 10.58
C GLU A 149 25.40 5.03 11.62
N GLY A 150 24.90 5.83 12.57
CA GLY A 150 23.95 5.39 13.58
C GLY A 150 22.66 6.21 13.55
N ILE A 151 21.55 5.56 13.89
CA ILE A 151 20.28 6.22 14.15
C ILE A 151 19.65 5.66 15.42
N PHE A 152 19.18 6.58 16.25
CA PHE A 152 18.37 6.28 17.41
C PHE A 152 16.92 6.64 17.10
N VAL A 153 16.00 5.72 17.38
CA VAL A 153 14.56 5.91 17.23
C VAL A 153 13.89 5.50 18.52
N ASP A 154 13.38 6.49 19.26
CA ASP A 154 12.63 6.35 20.50
C ASP A 154 13.03 5.17 21.41
N GLY A 155 14.21 5.23 21.98
CA GLY A 155 14.73 4.22 22.90
C GLY A 155 15.58 3.15 22.24
N ILE A 156 15.51 3.03 20.93
CA ILE A 156 16.15 1.95 20.18
C ILE A 156 17.30 2.53 19.36
N PHE A 157 18.51 2.14 19.72
CA PHE A 157 19.70 2.45 18.96
C PHE A 157 19.91 1.39 17.87
N THR A 158 20.04 1.82 16.61
CA THR A 158 20.35 0.95 15.46
C THR A 158 21.46 1.56 14.60
N GLY A 159 22.24 0.72 13.93
CA GLY A 159 23.42 1.12 13.16
C GLY A 159 24.74 0.77 13.82
N ARG A 160 25.86 1.24 13.26
CA ARG A 160 27.21 0.76 13.60
C ARG A 160 28.22 1.90 13.89
N PRO A 161 27.89 3.03 14.54
CA PRO A 161 28.89 4.08 14.75
C PRO A 161 30.16 3.59 15.47
N PRO A 162 31.29 4.26 15.27
CA PRO A 162 32.49 4.02 16.03
C PRO A 162 32.17 4.02 17.52
N LEU A 163 32.78 3.11 18.28
CA LEU A 163 32.54 3.01 19.72
C LEU A 163 32.79 4.34 20.46
N ALA A 164 33.65 5.22 19.93
CA ALA A 164 33.91 6.54 20.48
C ALA A 164 32.76 7.55 20.27
N ASN A 165 31.91 7.31 19.28
CA ASN A 165 30.83 8.21 18.85
C ASN A 165 29.50 7.85 19.54
N VAL A 166 29.51 6.82 20.39
CA VAL A 166 28.34 6.30 21.11
C VAL A 166 28.40 6.70 22.58
N ASN A 167 27.30 7.25 23.08
CA ASN A 167 27.16 7.55 24.49
C ASN A 167 26.56 6.36 25.24
N ASN A 168 27.41 5.44 25.71
CA ASN A 168 26.99 4.28 26.51
C ASN A 168 26.39 4.63 27.88
N ALA A 169 26.41 5.92 28.28
CA ALA A 169 25.79 6.40 29.52
C ALA A 169 24.41 7.04 29.28
N SER A 170 23.93 7.10 28.03
CA SER A 170 22.60 7.62 27.70
C SER A 170 21.52 6.81 28.42
N SER A 171 20.70 7.48 29.24
CA SER A 171 19.50 6.89 29.86
C SER A 171 18.40 6.59 28.86
N GLU A 172 18.43 7.26 27.72
CA GLU A 172 17.40 7.16 26.69
C GLU A 172 17.63 5.96 25.78
N THR A 173 18.84 5.38 25.76
CA THR A 173 19.11 4.16 25.00
C THR A 173 18.71 2.93 25.81
N ILE A 174 17.53 2.38 25.49
CA ILE A 174 16.93 1.22 26.16
C ILE A 174 17.41 -0.08 25.52
N GLU A 175 17.43 -0.14 24.19
CA GLU A 175 17.91 -1.30 23.44
C GLU A 175 18.93 -0.87 22.41
N THR A 176 19.95 -1.71 22.22
CA THR A 176 20.97 -1.55 21.19
C THR A 176 20.86 -2.74 20.25
N LEU A 177 20.39 -2.49 19.03
CA LEU A 177 20.22 -3.52 18.02
C LEU A 177 21.51 -3.83 17.26
N PHE A 178 22.61 -3.09 17.50
CA PHE A 178 23.96 -3.51 17.11
C PHE A 178 25.12 -2.72 17.76
N PHE A 179 26.21 -3.44 18.12
CA PHE A 179 27.62 -2.99 18.12
C PHE A 179 28.61 -4.19 18.03
N GLY A 180 29.55 -4.18 17.06
CA GLY A 180 30.76 -5.01 17.06
C GLY A 180 30.84 -6.16 16.02
N ASN A 181 32.02 -6.32 15.40
CA ASN A 181 32.35 -7.23 14.29
C ASN A 181 32.33 -8.75 14.61
N GLY A 182 31.65 -9.21 15.66
CA GLY A 182 31.96 -10.50 16.31
C GLY A 182 30.83 -11.37 16.85
N GLY A 183 29.55 -11.15 16.54
CA GLY A 183 28.47 -12.03 17.00
C GLY A 183 27.18 -11.95 16.18
N PRO A 184 26.31 -12.99 16.19
CA PRO A 184 25.26 -13.13 15.20
C PRO A 184 23.94 -12.50 15.70
N THR A 185 23.60 -11.33 15.18
CA THR A 185 22.19 -10.93 15.05
C THR A 185 21.98 -10.20 13.71
N THR A 186 21.01 -10.72 12.97
CA THR A 186 20.57 -10.26 11.65
C THR A 186 19.52 -9.17 11.82
N ASN A 187 19.91 -7.94 12.17
CA ASN A 187 19.14 -6.81 11.62
C ASN A 187 19.87 -6.39 10.35
N THR A 188 19.31 -6.75 9.19
CA THR A 188 19.85 -6.47 7.86
C THR A 188 19.51 -5.07 7.36
N PHE A 189 18.68 -4.31 8.08
CA PHE A 189 18.13 -3.03 7.64
C PHE A 189 18.88 -1.88 8.30
N TYR A 190 20.16 -1.83 7.98
CA TYR A 190 21.04 -0.74 8.35
C TYR A 190 20.74 0.48 7.49
N ILE A 191 21.02 1.67 8.04
CA ILE A 191 21.39 2.82 7.21
C ILE A 191 22.48 2.35 6.22
N ASP A 192 23.52 1.59 6.61
CA ASP A 192 24.52 1.00 5.69
C ASP A 192 23.98 0.14 4.53
N TYR A 193 22.95 -0.69 4.74
CA TYR A 193 22.42 -1.58 3.69
C TYR A 193 21.53 -0.80 2.73
N SER A 194 20.70 0.11 3.24
CA SER A 194 20.02 1.09 2.40
C SER A 194 21.06 1.95 1.65
N LEU A 195 22.13 2.40 2.33
CA LEU A 195 23.24 3.21 1.82
C LEU A 195 24.12 2.51 0.78
N ALA A 196 24.23 1.18 0.79
CA ALA A 196 24.98 0.44 -0.23
C ALA A 196 24.41 0.68 -1.64
N HIS A 197 23.15 1.11 -1.72
CA HIS A 197 22.47 1.44 -2.96
C HIS A 197 22.55 2.94 -3.31
N TYR A 198 23.06 3.81 -2.43
CA TYR A 198 23.19 5.25 -2.67
C TYR A 198 24.66 5.67 -2.81
N LYS A 199 24.90 6.76 -3.53
CA LYS A 199 26.24 7.29 -3.73
C LYS A 199 26.71 8.06 -2.49
N VAL A 200 27.88 7.67 -1.97
CA VAL A 200 28.58 8.38 -0.89
C VAL A 200 28.92 9.82 -1.27
N ALA A 201 29.06 10.69 -0.28
CA ALA A 201 29.35 12.12 -0.42
C ALA A 201 28.35 12.87 -1.32
N THR A 202 27.13 12.35 -1.45
CA THR A 202 26.03 13.01 -2.14
C THR A 202 24.79 13.05 -1.25
N ARG A 203 23.99 14.10 -1.42
CA ARG A 203 22.72 14.27 -0.71
C ARG A 203 21.68 13.29 -1.26
N ASN A 204 21.08 12.50 -0.39
CA ASN A 204 20.13 11.45 -0.71
C ASN A 204 18.93 11.49 0.27
N SER A 205 17.72 11.26 -0.24
CA SER A 205 16.50 11.08 0.55
C SER A 205 16.27 9.60 0.86
N PHE A 206 16.55 9.18 2.08
CA PHE A 206 16.40 7.80 2.54
C PHE A 206 14.97 7.58 3.03
N ASP A 207 14.29 6.58 2.49
CA ASP A 207 12.98 6.13 2.97
C ASP A 207 13.20 4.88 3.83
N LEU A 208 13.10 5.04 5.15
CA LEU A 208 13.34 3.99 6.13
C LEU A 208 12.01 3.50 6.70
N LEU A 209 11.65 2.24 6.42
CA LEU A 209 10.48 1.62 7.03
C LEU A 209 10.71 1.44 8.54
N LEU A 210 9.85 2.03 9.36
CA LEU A 210 10.03 2.07 10.81
C LEU A 210 10.09 0.66 11.43
N SER A 211 9.28 -0.27 10.94
CA SER A 211 9.30 -1.65 11.45
C SER A 211 10.63 -2.37 11.19
N ASP A 212 11.34 -2.00 10.12
CA ASP A 212 12.64 -2.58 9.79
C ASP A 212 13.73 -2.02 10.73
N LEU A 213 13.67 -0.72 11.05
CA LEU A 213 14.56 -0.10 12.04
C LEU A 213 14.40 -0.71 13.43
N LEU A 214 13.17 -1.11 13.78
CA LEU A 214 12.84 -1.71 15.06
C LEU A 214 12.97 -3.25 15.07
N GLN A 215 13.34 -3.86 13.93
CA GLN A 215 13.44 -5.31 13.83
C GLN A 215 14.45 -5.88 14.83
N GLY A 216 13.99 -6.82 15.65
CA GLY A 216 14.80 -7.42 16.72
C GLY A 216 14.67 -6.73 18.07
N SER A 217 13.99 -5.57 18.15
CA SER A 217 13.61 -4.96 19.42
C SER A 217 12.34 -5.56 20.02
N GLN A 218 12.05 -5.23 21.28
CA GLN A 218 10.75 -5.54 21.90
C GLN A 218 9.65 -4.52 21.52
N LYS A 219 9.99 -3.41 20.87
CA LYS A 219 9.04 -2.36 20.48
C LYS A 219 8.54 -2.56 19.05
N THR A 220 7.25 -2.38 18.85
CA THR A 220 6.66 -2.28 17.51
C THR A 220 6.62 -0.82 17.02
N SER A 221 6.31 -0.60 15.74
CA SER A 221 6.04 0.75 15.21
C SER A 221 4.93 1.46 15.99
N ILE A 222 3.91 0.72 16.45
CA ILE A 222 2.81 1.29 17.23
C ILE A 222 3.30 1.72 18.61
N ASP A 223 4.19 0.95 19.25
CA ASP A 223 4.71 1.27 20.57
C ASP A 223 5.48 2.59 20.61
N VAL A 224 6.23 2.90 19.56
CA VAL A 224 6.97 4.17 19.44
C VAL A 224 6.11 5.31 18.90
N LEU A 225 4.94 5.00 18.31
CA LEU A 225 4.07 6.02 17.72
C LEU A 225 2.93 6.49 18.65
N LYS A 226 2.49 5.63 19.59
CA LYS A 226 1.29 5.87 20.41
C LYS A 226 1.34 7.10 21.33
N ASP A 227 2.53 7.61 21.62
CA ASP A 227 2.75 8.76 22.51
C ASP A 227 2.69 10.11 21.77
N ASN A 228 2.22 10.13 20.51
CA ASN A 228 2.06 11.33 19.67
C ASN A 228 3.36 12.12 19.41
N ARG A 229 4.50 11.54 19.75
CA ARG A 229 5.82 12.09 19.51
C ARG A 229 6.82 10.99 19.23
N LEU A 230 7.52 11.12 18.11
CA LEU A 230 8.62 10.21 17.74
C LEU A 230 9.94 10.98 17.83
N ASN A 231 10.81 10.58 18.76
CA ASN A 231 12.13 11.16 18.92
C ASN A 231 13.16 10.42 18.08
N VAL A 232 14.00 11.15 17.35
CA VAL A 232 15.04 10.59 16.49
C VAL A 232 16.34 11.34 16.70
N VAL A 233 17.46 10.61 16.71
CA VAL A 233 18.79 11.22 16.67
C VAL A 233 19.61 10.48 15.63
N THR A 234 20.14 11.19 14.64
CA THR A 234 21.19 10.65 13.78
C THR A 234 22.54 11.05 14.34
N GLY A 235 23.54 10.22 14.15
CA GLY A 235 24.91 10.52 14.56
C GLY A 235 25.92 9.95 13.59
N ASP A 236 27.16 10.44 13.74
CA ASP A 236 28.31 10.08 12.92
C ASP A 236 28.21 10.57 11.47
N ASP A 237 28.82 11.72 11.20
CA ASP A 237 29.01 12.32 9.86
C ASP A 237 27.78 12.33 8.91
N SER A 238 26.57 12.35 9.50
CA SER A 238 25.27 12.31 8.81
C SER A 238 24.49 13.63 9.00
N PRO A 239 24.84 14.71 8.27
CA PRO A 239 24.06 15.95 8.28
C PRO A 239 22.62 15.69 7.85
N VAL A 240 21.64 16.05 8.69
CA VAL A 240 20.23 15.98 8.30
C VAL A 240 19.82 17.33 7.73
N TYR A 241 19.50 17.36 6.45
CA TYR A 241 19.02 18.56 5.77
C TYR A 241 17.51 18.76 5.97
N GLN A 242 16.76 17.67 5.91
CA GLN A 242 15.32 17.62 6.10
C GLN A 242 14.94 16.24 6.62
N ALA A 243 13.85 16.14 7.36
CA ALA A 243 13.29 14.86 7.77
C ALA A 243 11.76 14.94 7.85
N TYR A 244 11.10 13.87 7.43
CA TYR A 244 9.66 13.73 7.39
C TYR A 244 9.26 12.35 7.92
N LEU A 245 8.16 12.27 8.64
CA LEU A 245 7.52 11.03 9.01
C LEU A 245 6.27 10.86 8.15
N VAL A 246 6.25 9.82 7.32
CA VAL A 246 5.07 9.46 6.51
C VAL A 246 4.35 8.33 7.23
N ILE A 247 3.16 8.61 7.75
CA ILE A 247 2.32 7.60 8.43
C ILE A 247 1.17 7.23 7.51
N ARG A 248 0.99 5.94 7.28
CA ARG A 248 -0.16 5.39 6.56
C ARG A 248 -1.03 4.59 7.49
N GLY A 249 -2.32 4.78 7.34
CA GLY A 249 -3.32 4.03 8.07
C GLY A 249 -4.65 4.01 7.36
N ARG A 250 -5.66 3.57 8.08
CA ARG A 250 -7.03 3.44 7.58
C ARG A 250 -8.00 3.88 8.65
N THR A 251 -9.11 4.46 8.20
CA THR A 251 -10.23 4.80 9.07
C THR A 251 -11.53 4.29 8.45
N ILE A 252 -12.54 4.08 9.29
CA ILE A 252 -13.90 3.84 8.82
C ILE A 252 -14.71 5.10 9.10
N SER A 253 -15.30 5.67 8.06
CA SER A 253 -16.13 6.85 8.20
C SER A 253 -17.50 6.63 7.56
N ASP A 254 -18.54 7.08 8.25
CA ASP A 254 -19.91 7.19 7.75
C ASP A 254 -20.16 8.54 7.01
N SER A 255 -19.17 9.42 7.05
CA SER A 255 -19.20 10.77 6.47
C SER A 255 -17.92 11.07 5.69
N SER A 256 -17.96 12.08 4.81
CA SER A 256 -16.75 12.54 4.12
C SER A 256 -15.76 13.13 5.11
N LEU A 257 -14.50 12.69 5.06
CA LEU A 257 -13.43 13.30 5.85
C LEU A 257 -13.15 14.72 5.34
N SER A 258 -12.72 15.60 6.26
CA SER A 258 -12.18 16.90 5.88
C SER A 258 -10.71 16.71 5.51
N CYS A 259 -10.37 17.00 4.26
CA CYS A 259 -9.01 16.80 3.76
C CYS A 259 -8.45 18.05 3.09
N ALA A 260 -7.13 18.20 3.17
CA ALA A 260 -6.38 19.26 2.53
C ALA A 260 -5.12 18.70 1.87
N GLN A 261 -4.67 19.33 0.78
CA GLN A 261 -3.39 18.97 0.18
C GLN A 261 -2.23 19.40 1.07
N SER A 262 -1.28 18.49 1.30
CA SER A 262 -0.03 18.80 1.97
C SER A 262 0.79 19.81 1.14
N PRO A 263 1.79 20.47 1.76
CA PRO A 263 2.88 21.08 1.00
C PRO A 263 3.53 20.08 0.04
N THR A 264 4.25 20.62 -0.94
CA THR A 264 5.08 19.82 -1.84
C THR A 264 6.44 19.55 -1.19
N TYR A 265 6.81 18.28 -1.08
CA TYR A 265 8.10 17.82 -0.59
C TYR A 265 8.99 17.36 -1.74
N THR A 266 10.31 17.37 -1.54
CA THR A 266 11.29 16.97 -2.56
C THR A 266 12.01 15.70 -2.15
N PHE A 267 12.32 14.85 -3.12
CA PHE A 267 13.28 13.76 -2.95
C PHE A 267 14.38 13.88 -4.01
N THR A 268 15.60 13.56 -3.62
CA THR A 268 16.76 13.50 -4.51
C THR A 268 17.62 12.32 -4.11
N ASN A 269 18.03 11.51 -5.07
CA ASN A 269 18.79 10.30 -4.82
C ASN A 269 19.74 10.05 -5.99
N ARG A 270 20.92 9.55 -5.68
CA ARG A 270 21.84 8.99 -6.66
C ARG A 270 22.13 7.55 -6.30
N TYR A 271 21.38 6.65 -6.93
CA TYR A 271 21.53 5.23 -6.72
C TYR A 271 22.74 4.70 -7.47
N ILE A 272 23.50 3.81 -6.84
CA ILE A 272 24.51 3.02 -7.53
C ILE A 272 23.86 1.72 -7.99
N HIS A 273 24.20 1.25 -9.20
CA HIS A 273 23.70 -0.04 -9.66
C HIS A 273 24.12 -1.16 -8.68
N ASN A 274 23.22 -2.11 -8.50
CA ASN A 274 23.53 -3.40 -7.89
C ASN A 274 23.98 -4.35 -9.01
N ASP A 275 25.18 -4.92 -8.90
CA ASP A 275 25.66 -5.91 -9.88
C ASP A 275 24.89 -7.22 -9.79
N GLY A 276 24.10 -7.40 -8.72
CA GLY A 276 22.93 -8.25 -8.66
C GLY A 276 23.19 -9.66 -9.16
N ASN A 277 24.41 -10.19 -8.96
CA ASN A 277 24.83 -11.48 -9.48
C ASN A 277 23.74 -12.50 -9.11
N THR A 278 22.92 -12.82 -10.12
CA THR A 278 21.71 -13.66 -10.07
C THR A 278 20.47 -13.13 -9.35
N VAL A 279 19.60 -12.43 -10.09
CA VAL A 279 18.16 -12.75 -10.05
C VAL A 279 17.54 -12.78 -11.47
N GLY A 280 17.59 -13.95 -12.10
CA GLY A 280 16.41 -14.49 -12.80
C GLY A 280 16.41 -14.72 -14.33
N GLY A 281 17.27 -14.04 -15.11
CA GLY A 281 17.35 -14.17 -16.59
C GLY A 281 16.55 -13.11 -17.36
N SER A 282 16.99 -12.77 -18.58
CA SER A 282 16.61 -11.52 -19.25
C SER A 282 15.94 -11.61 -20.63
N ALA A 283 15.35 -10.48 -21.03
CA ALA A 283 14.70 -10.21 -22.31
C ALA A 283 15.59 -10.38 -23.57
N PHE A 284 16.86 -10.78 -23.42
CA PHE A 284 17.76 -10.99 -24.56
C PHE A 284 18.68 -12.22 -24.47
N THR A 285 18.39 -13.22 -23.63
CA THR A 285 19.27 -14.42 -23.59
C THR A 285 18.59 -15.77 -23.81
N THR A 286 19.15 -16.49 -24.79
CA THR A 286 19.38 -17.95 -24.82
C THR A 286 20.88 -18.28 -24.67
N GLY A 287 21.71 -17.36 -24.11
CA GLY A 287 23.16 -17.52 -23.96
C GLY A 287 23.75 -16.90 -22.68
N PRO A 288 25.04 -17.15 -22.35
CA PRO A 288 25.63 -16.76 -21.08
C PRO A 288 25.80 -15.23 -20.97
N ILE A 289 25.25 -14.67 -19.89
CA ILE A 289 25.37 -13.27 -19.47
C ILE A 289 26.86 -12.93 -19.30
N GLY A 290 27.32 -11.87 -19.96
CA GLY A 290 28.70 -11.40 -19.91
C GLY A 290 29.00 -10.62 -18.62
N ASN A 291 30.28 -10.45 -18.30
CA ASN A 291 30.71 -9.49 -17.28
C ASN A 291 30.11 -8.09 -17.59
N PRO A 292 29.65 -7.32 -16.57
CA PRO A 292 28.99 -6.00 -16.74
C PRO A 292 29.77 -4.97 -17.55
N ARG A 293 31.05 -5.22 -17.81
CA ARG A 293 31.94 -4.38 -18.61
C ARG A 293 31.85 -4.59 -20.13
N GLN A 294 31.24 -5.66 -20.65
CA GLN A 294 31.33 -6.00 -22.09
C GLN A 294 30.07 -6.67 -22.66
N SER A 295 29.48 -6.06 -23.70
CA SER A 295 28.34 -6.63 -24.44
C SER A 295 28.74 -7.52 -25.64
N TRP A 296 30.01 -7.54 -26.08
CA TRP A 296 30.44 -8.40 -27.19
C TRP A 296 31.90 -8.87 -27.06
N GLN A 297 32.12 -10.18 -27.11
CA GLN A 297 33.44 -10.80 -27.32
C GLN A 297 33.68 -11.02 -28.82
N THR A 298 34.95 -10.95 -29.24
CA THR A 298 35.40 -10.76 -30.63
C THR A 298 35.09 -11.90 -31.63
N ASN A 299 34.47 -13.01 -31.23
CA ASN A 299 34.51 -14.25 -32.01
C ASN A 299 33.14 -14.89 -32.35
N VAL A 300 32.03 -14.15 -32.33
CA VAL A 300 30.72 -14.70 -32.74
C VAL A 300 30.11 -13.83 -33.85
N ASN A 301 29.77 -14.50 -34.96
CA ASN A 301 29.07 -14.08 -36.19
C ASN A 301 28.42 -12.68 -36.17
N PRO A 302 28.52 -11.85 -37.25
CA PRO A 302 27.95 -10.50 -37.34
C PRO A 302 26.47 -10.33 -36.96
N PHE A 303 25.69 -11.41 -36.79
CA PHE A 303 24.29 -11.37 -36.33
C PHE A 303 23.90 -12.50 -35.34
N GLY A 304 24.84 -13.17 -34.64
CA GLY A 304 24.58 -14.50 -34.06
C GLY A 304 24.01 -14.60 -32.62
N THR A 305 24.37 -13.69 -31.70
CA THR A 305 23.80 -13.68 -30.33
C THR A 305 24.09 -12.32 -29.72
N TYR A 306 23.04 -11.52 -29.50
CA TYR A 306 23.16 -10.29 -28.69
C TYR A 306 23.55 -10.69 -27.27
N LYS A 307 24.56 -10.04 -26.68
CA LYS A 307 24.66 -10.02 -25.21
C LYS A 307 24.23 -8.66 -24.73
N ALA A 308 23.26 -8.67 -23.82
CA ALA A 308 22.89 -7.47 -23.09
C ALA A 308 23.84 -7.28 -21.90
N ILE A 309 24.17 -6.03 -21.59
CA ILE A 309 24.66 -5.65 -20.27
C ILE A 309 23.45 -5.19 -19.47
N GLU A 310 23.29 -5.70 -18.25
CA GLU A 310 22.12 -5.41 -17.42
C GLU A 310 22.50 -4.82 -16.08
N PHE A 311 21.69 -3.86 -15.65
CA PHE A 311 21.86 -3.14 -14.39
C PHE A 311 20.54 -3.12 -13.65
N TYR A 312 20.62 -3.29 -12.34
CA TYR A 312 19.45 -3.23 -11.46
C TYR A 312 19.62 -2.06 -10.49
N PHE A 313 18.60 -1.22 -10.41
CA PHE A 313 18.47 -0.21 -9.38
C PHE A 313 17.28 -0.56 -8.50
N ASP A 314 17.53 -0.64 -7.20
CA ASP A 314 16.51 -0.68 -6.17
C ASP A 314 16.25 0.75 -5.73
N ALA A 315 15.34 1.41 -6.44
CA ALA A 315 15.07 2.84 -6.30
C ALA A 315 13.62 3.05 -5.84
N PRO A 316 13.31 2.76 -4.56
CA PRO A 316 11.97 2.95 -4.04
C PRO A 316 11.59 4.43 -4.12
N LEU A 317 10.32 4.67 -4.45
CA LEU A 317 9.72 6.00 -4.37
C LEU A 317 9.15 6.23 -2.97
N PRO A 318 9.04 7.50 -2.52
CA PRO A 318 8.37 7.85 -1.27
C PRO A 318 7.00 7.18 -1.15
N LYS A 319 6.66 6.68 0.03
CA LYS A 319 5.43 5.90 0.29
C LYS A 319 4.16 6.75 0.39
N VAL A 320 3.81 7.38 -0.70
CA VAL A 320 2.52 8.04 -0.94
C VAL A 320 1.83 7.42 -2.16
N ALA A 321 0.59 7.83 -2.45
CA ALA A 321 -0.08 7.40 -3.67
C ALA A 321 0.73 7.82 -4.90
N ILE A 322 0.91 6.89 -5.86
CA ILE A 322 1.84 7.08 -6.98
C ILE A 322 1.48 8.30 -7.82
N GLU A 323 0.19 8.58 -8.01
CA GLU A 323 -0.33 9.75 -8.71
C GLU A 323 0.16 11.07 -8.11
N ASN A 324 0.47 11.09 -6.82
CA ASN A 324 0.94 12.27 -6.10
C ASN A 324 2.46 12.44 -6.13
N ILE A 325 3.18 11.54 -6.80
CA ILE A 325 4.64 11.63 -6.99
C ILE A 325 4.89 12.20 -8.37
N ASN A 326 5.70 13.25 -8.48
CA ASN A 326 6.14 13.80 -9.75
C ASN A 326 7.65 13.60 -9.89
N VAL A 327 8.05 12.78 -10.87
CA VAL A 327 9.47 12.54 -11.18
C VAL A 327 9.93 13.63 -12.14
N THR A 328 10.80 14.53 -11.65
CA THR A 328 11.35 15.63 -12.46
C THR A 328 12.67 15.25 -13.11
N ASN A 329 13.39 14.29 -12.52
CA ASN A 329 14.67 13.81 -13.03
C ASN A 329 14.77 12.29 -12.87
N ALA A 330 15.19 11.59 -13.92
CA ALA A 330 15.54 10.17 -13.89
C ALA A 330 16.61 9.90 -14.95
N ASN A 331 17.87 10.08 -14.56
CA ASN A 331 19.02 10.04 -15.43
C ASN A 331 19.92 8.86 -15.08
N ILE A 332 20.28 8.06 -16.07
CA ILE A 332 21.37 7.10 -15.91
C ILE A 332 22.67 7.76 -16.36
N LEU A 333 23.58 7.97 -15.40
CA LEU A 333 24.88 8.57 -15.60
C LEU A 333 25.92 7.46 -15.79
N MET A 334 26.70 7.54 -16.87
CA MET A 334 27.68 6.51 -17.18
C MET A 334 28.81 7.05 -18.06
N THR A 335 29.93 6.34 -18.07
CA THR A 335 30.99 6.49 -19.07
C THR A 335 30.84 5.36 -20.09
N LEU A 336 30.72 5.71 -21.37
CA LEU A 336 30.43 4.77 -22.44
C LEU A 336 31.39 4.94 -23.62
N LYS A 337 31.74 3.82 -24.26
CA LYS A 337 32.47 3.80 -25.55
C LYS A 337 31.94 2.70 -26.45
N ARG A 338 32.14 2.87 -27.76
CA ARG A 338 31.91 1.78 -28.72
C ARG A 338 33.13 0.86 -28.74
N ASN A 339 32.92 -0.46 -28.78
CA ASN A 339 34.00 -1.42 -28.90
C ASN A 339 34.64 -1.27 -30.30
N GLY A 340 35.80 -0.61 -30.38
CA GLY A 340 36.47 -0.28 -31.65
C GLY A 340 36.82 -1.48 -32.56
N SER A 341 36.93 -2.69 -32.02
CA SER A 341 37.10 -3.92 -32.84
C SER A 341 35.83 -4.33 -33.60
N LEU A 342 34.67 -3.80 -33.17
CA LEU A 342 33.34 -4.07 -33.73
C LEU A 342 32.64 -2.79 -34.20
N ALA A 343 33.26 -1.63 -34.00
CA ALA A 343 32.74 -0.36 -34.47
C ALA A 343 33.01 -0.23 -35.98
N SER A 344 32.01 -0.61 -36.77
CA SER A 344 32.03 -0.42 -38.22
C SER A 344 31.35 0.90 -38.61
N THR A 345 31.64 1.36 -39.83
CA THR A 345 30.79 2.29 -40.57
C THR A 345 30.02 1.47 -41.61
N PRO A 346 28.66 1.40 -41.54
CA PRO A 346 27.79 2.03 -40.58
C PRO A 346 27.82 1.36 -39.20
N ALA A 347 27.35 2.11 -38.19
CA ALA A 347 27.18 1.63 -36.82
C ALA A 347 26.40 0.31 -36.78
N LYS A 348 26.85 -0.63 -35.93
CA LYS A 348 26.08 -1.86 -35.66
C LYS A 348 24.81 -1.51 -34.88
N PRO A 349 23.69 -2.23 -35.10
CA PRO A 349 22.44 -1.96 -34.41
C PRO A 349 22.55 -2.08 -32.89
N SER A 350 21.84 -1.21 -32.19
CA SER A 350 21.83 -1.13 -30.73
C SER A 350 20.41 -1.00 -30.20
N ALA A 351 20.19 -1.40 -28.96
CA ALA A 351 18.91 -1.21 -28.26
C ALA A 351 19.12 -1.00 -26.76
N ILE A 352 18.15 -0.34 -26.12
CA ILE A 352 18.06 -0.14 -24.68
C ILE A 352 16.69 -0.66 -24.24
N ILE A 353 16.64 -1.43 -23.16
CA ILE A 353 15.40 -1.86 -22.52
C ILE A 353 15.39 -1.37 -21.08
N VAL A 354 14.23 -0.87 -20.64
CA VAL A 354 13.97 -0.44 -19.27
C VAL A 354 12.70 -1.15 -18.78
N ASN A 355 12.81 -2.08 -17.83
CA ASN A 355 11.68 -2.88 -17.31
C ASN A 355 10.77 -3.50 -18.38
N GLY A 356 11.31 -3.89 -19.53
CA GLY A 356 10.52 -4.44 -20.63
C GLY A 356 9.91 -3.39 -21.54
N VAL A 357 10.30 -2.12 -21.46
CA VAL A 357 10.00 -1.09 -22.47
C VAL A 357 11.30 -0.76 -23.22
N GLY A 358 11.32 -0.90 -24.55
CA GLY A 358 12.54 -0.86 -25.35
C GLY A 358 12.64 0.31 -26.34
N VAL A 359 13.86 0.76 -26.66
CA VAL A 359 14.19 1.69 -27.77
C VAL A 359 15.31 1.08 -28.61
N ALA A 360 15.26 1.18 -29.94
CA ALA A 360 16.27 0.58 -30.81
C ALA A 360 16.75 1.50 -31.94
N GLU A 361 17.96 1.29 -32.44
CA GLU A 361 18.48 1.86 -33.69
C GLU A 361 17.86 1.15 -34.92
N PRO A 362 17.81 1.81 -36.10
CA PRO A 362 17.34 1.16 -37.32
C PRO A 362 18.22 -0.06 -37.66
N GLY A 363 17.58 -1.16 -38.06
CA GLY A 363 18.26 -2.41 -38.36
C GLY A 363 18.49 -3.33 -37.15
N PHE A 364 18.07 -2.93 -35.95
CA PHE A 364 17.96 -3.85 -34.82
C PHE A 364 16.81 -4.83 -35.08
N ASP A 365 17.10 -6.13 -35.04
CA ASP A 365 16.09 -7.17 -35.28
C ASP A 365 15.25 -7.40 -34.02
N LYS A 366 14.08 -6.78 -33.97
CA LYS A 366 13.12 -6.91 -32.87
C LYS A 366 12.58 -8.35 -32.72
N THR A 367 12.70 -9.21 -33.73
CA THR A 367 12.21 -10.60 -33.65
C THR A 367 13.14 -11.52 -32.85
N LEU A 368 14.42 -11.14 -32.71
CA LEU A 368 15.40 -11.80 -31.86
C LEU A 368 15.38 -11.26 -30.42
N ALA A 369 14.68 -10.16 -30.19
CA ALA A 369 14.41 -9.67 -28.85
C ALA A 369 13.31 -10.51 -28.19
N SER A 370 13.33 -10.61 -26.86
CA SER A 370 12.29 -11.35 -26.14
C SER A 370 10.90 -10.77 -26.39
N SER A 371 9.92 -11.65 -26.48
CA SER A 371 8.50 -11.30 -26.51
C SER A 371 8.01 -10.67 -25.19
N LEU A 372 8.84 -10.65 -24.13
CA LEU A 372 8.54 -10.04 -22.84
C LEU A 372 8.66 -8.50 -22.84
N VAL A 373 9.09 -7.90 -23.95
CA VAL A 373 9.11 -6.44 -24.09
C VAL A 373 7.69 -5.96 -24.37
N GLU A 374 7.09 -5.26 -23.40
CA GLU A 374 5.72 -4.75 -23.41
C GLU A 374 5.49 -3.75 -24.54
N THR A 375 6.44 -2.85 -24.79
CA THR A 375 6.32 -1.81 -25.82
C THR A 375 7.70 -1.42 -26.34
N TRP A 376 7.79 -1.20 -27.65
CA TRP A 376 8.98 -0.68 -28.32
C TRP A 376 8.74 0.75 -28.81
N TYR A 377 9.73 1.61 -28.64
CA TYR A 377 9.88 2.91 -29.30
C TYR A 377 10.86 2.81 -30.47
N ASP A 378 10.67 3.66 -31.46
CA ASP A 378 11.48 3.65 -32.69
C ASP A 378 12.70 4.59 -32.61
N ALA A 379 13.69 4.30 -33.45
CA ALA A 379 14.95 5.05 -33.60
C ALA A 379 14.78 6.56 -33.86
N GLY A 380 13.60 7.00 -34.29
CA GLY A 380 13.29 8.41 -34.49
C GLY A 380 13.16 9.22 -33.20
N SER A 381 13.18 8.59 -32.02
CA SER A 381 13.15 9.29 -30.74
C SER A 381 14.36 10.23 -30.63
N THR A 382 14.08 11.54 -30.54
CA THR A 382 15.12 12.57 -30.36
C THR A 382 15.93 12.32 -29.11
N ALA A 383 15.32 11.83 -28.03
CA ALA A 383 16.01 11.49 -26.80
C ALA A 383 17.06 10.38 -26.99
N PHE A 384 16.73 9.35 -27.78
CA PHE A 384 17.68 8.28 -28.11
C PHE A 384 18.79 8.77 -29.03
N GLN A 385 18.47 9.60 -30.03
CA GLN A 385 19.48 10.22 -30.90
C GLN A 385 20.40 11.16 -30.11
N SER A 386 19.87 11.96 -29.18
CA SER A 386 20.66 12.81 -28.29
C SER A 386 21.55 12.03 -27.35
N PHE A 387 21.09 10.86 -26.88
CA PHE A 387 21.92 9.94 -26.10
C PHE A 387 23.09 9.37 -26.92
N LEU A 388 22.86 9.01 -28.19
CA LEU A 388 23.85 8.40 -29.07
C LEU A 388 24.85 9.40 -29.67
N ALA A 389 24.41 10.62 -29.98
CA ALA A 389 25.19 11.64 -30.66
C ALA A 389 26.58 11.94 -30.04
N PRO A 390 26.76 12.03 -28.71
CA PRO A 390 28.07 12.29 -28.13
C PRO A 390 29.00 11.07 -28.15
N ILE A 391 28.49 9.84 -28.39
CA ILE A 391 29.27 8.61 -28.31
C ILE A 391 30.09 8.43 -29.61
N PRO A 392 31.43 8.48 -29.56
CA PRO A 392 32.25 8.31 -30.75
C PRO A 392 32.10 6.91 -31.36
N THR A 393 32.26 6.80 -32.67
CA THR A 393 32.40 5.51 -33.37
C THR A 393 33.74 4.83 -33.11
N THR A 394 34.64 5.45 -32.34
CA THR A 394 35.94 4.92 -31.93
C THR A 394 35.89 4.35 -30.51
N SER A 395 36.99 3.78 -30.03
CA SER A 395 37.13 3.27 -28.65
C SER A 395 37.34 4.37 -27.59
N ALA A 396 37.10 5.64 -27.94
CA ALA A 396 37.19 6.76 -27.01
C ALA A 396 36.04 6.72 -25.98
N SER A 397 36.37 6.87 -24.70
CA SER A 397 35.40 6.96 -23.61
C SER A 397 34.73 8.34 -23.58
N THR A 398 33.42 8.37 -23.37
CA THR A 398 32.64 9.61 -23.26
C THR A 398 31.60 9.48 -22.15
N ASN A 399 31.46 10.53 -21.34
CA ASN A 399 30.40 10.61 -20.34
C ASN A 399 29.08 10.89 -21.05
N VAL A 400 28.07 10.09 -20.75
CA VAL A 400 26.73 10.22 -21.34
C VAL A 400 25.65 10.09 -20.27
N THR A 401 24.51 10.71 -20.56
CA THR A 401 23.32 10.67 -19.71
C THR A 401 22.16 10.10 -20.49
N LEU A 402 21.59 8.99 -20.00
CA LEU A 402 20.33 8.46 -20.50
C LEU A 402 19.17 9.04 -19.68
N ASN A 403 18.44 10.00 -20.25
CA ASN A 403 17.30 10.62 -19.59
C ASN A 403 16.03 9.79 -19.83
N LEU A 404 15.60 9.06 -18.80
CA LEU A 404 14.44 8.16 -18.87
C LEU A 404 13.13 8.93 -19.00
N VAL A 405 13.03 10.14 -18.43
CA VAL A 405 11.83 10.98 -18.55
C VAL A 405 11.60 11.39 -20.01
N ASN A 406 12.65 11.73 -20.75
CA ASN A 406 12.54 12.09 -22.16
C ASN A 406 12.23 10.89 -23.07
N ILE A 407 12.65 9.69 -22.67
CA ILE A 407 12.45 8.46 -23.44
C ILE A 407 11.07 7.85 -23.19
N LEU A 408 10.66 7.76 -21.93
CA LEU A 408 9.49 7.01 -21.48
C LEU A 408 8.34 7.92 -21.04
N GLY A 409 8.64 9.17 -20.66
CA GLY A 409 7.71 10.07 -19.97
C GLY A 409 7.73 9.86 -18.45
N ALA A 410 7.59 10.95 -17.68
CA ALA A 410 7.66 10.92 -16.21
C ALA A 410 6.65 9.96 -15.57
N SER A 411 5.42 9.88 -16.10
CA SER A 411 4.39 8.97 -15.59
C SER A 411 4.81 7.50 -15.74
N ASN A 412 5.40 7.13 -16.87
CA ASN A 412 5.84 5.76 -17.10
C ASN A 412 7.05 5.43 -16.23
N VAL A 413 8.05 6.32 -16.14
CA VAL A 413 9.20 6.14 -15.24
C VAL A 413 8.71 5.88 -13.81
N ARG A 414 7.76 6.67 -13.34
CA ARG A 414 7.17 6.53 -12.01
C ARG A 414 6.48 5.18 -11.82
N THR A 415 5.66 4.74 -12.78
CA THR A 415 5.02 3.42 -12.73
C THR A 415 6.06 2.29 -12.73
N LEU A 416 7.12 2.41 -13.53
CA LEU A 416 8.19 1.42 -13.59
C LEU A 416 8.97 1.34 -12.27
N LEU A 417 9.21 2.48 -11.60
CA LEU A 417 9.87 2.50 -10.28
C LEU A 417 9.00 1.87 -9.19
N GLN A 418 7.67 2.09 -9.21
CA GLN A 418 6.76 1.45 -8.26
C GLN A 418 6.73 -0.09 -8.38
N GLN A 419 7.06 -0.63 -9.55
CA GLN A 419 7.16 -2.08 -9.74
C GLN A 419 8.33 -2.72 -8.96
N GLY A 420 9.17 -1.93 -8.30
CA GLY A 420 10.06 -2.40 -7.23
C GLY A 420 11.51 -2.65 -7.65
N LYS A 421 11.83 -2.63 -8.96
CA LYS A 421 13.20 -2.65 -9.48
C LYS A 421 13.25 -1.98 -10.84
N LEU A 422 14.23 -1.11 -11.08
CA LEU A 422 14.53 -0.58 -12.40
C LEU A 422 15.65 -1.41 -13.02
N ASN A 423 15.29 -2.32 -13.92
CA ASN A 423 16.20 -3.07 -14.77
C ASN A 423 16.46 -2.29 -16.07
N ILE A 424 17.73 -2.08 -16.40
CA ILE A 424 18.15 -1.46 -17.64
C ILE A 424 19.11 -2.38 -18.37
N SER A 425 18.79 -2.72 -19.61
CA SER A 425 19.57 -3.60 -20.46
C SER A 425 20.04 -2.87 -21.71
N PHE A 426 21.33 -2.94 -22.03
CA PHE A 426 21.91 -2.39 -23.25
C PHE A 426 22.35 -3.51 -24.18
N ALA A 427 21.86 -3.49 -25.41
CA ALA A 427 22.28 -4.36 -26.49
C ALA A 427 23.00 -3.55 -27.58
N GLY A 428 24.05 -4.10 -28.18
CA GLY A 428 24.89 -3.42 -29.17
C GLY A 428 26.35 -3.29 -28.71
N PRO A 429 27.25 -2.68 -29.48
CA PRO A 429 28.70 -2.74 -29.25
C PRO A 429 29.20 -1.75 -28.19
N PHE A 430 28.55 -1.69 -27.03
CA PHE A 430 28.89 -0.78 -25.94
C PHE A 430 29.80 -1.40 -24.88
N ILE A 431 30.67 -0.55 -24.33
CA ILE A 431 31.36 -0.79 -23.07
C ILE A 431 30.91 0.32 -22.13
N ILE A 432 30.38 -0.07 -20.96
CA ILE A 432 29.75 0.84 -19.98
C ILE A 432 30.53 0.73 -18.67
N SER A 433 30.73 1.87 -18.01
CA SER A 433 31.47 2.04 -16.76
C SER A 433 30.89 3.19 -15.95
N ALA A 434 31.31 3.34 -14.68
CA ALA A 434 30.84 4.42 -13.81
C ALA A 434 31.18 5.82 -14.34
N SER A 435 30.35 6.80 -13.98
CA SER A 435 30.68 8.22 -14.14
C SER A 435 31.50 8.71 -12.94
N GLY A 436 32.81 8.90 -13.12
CA GLY A 436 33.72 9.37 -12.05
C GLY A 436 34.47 8.26 -11.33
N LEU A 437 35.35 8.64 -10.38
CA LEU A 437 36.37 7.75 -9.80
C LEU A 437 35.91 6.96 -8.55
N THR A 438 34.76 7.26 -7.94
CA THR A 438 34.38 6.70 -6.63
C THR A 438 32.88 6.48 -6.50
N SER A 439 32.41 5.31 -6.89
CA SER A 439 31.14 4.76 -6.41
C SER A 439 31.51 3.54 -5.59
N ALA A 440 31.22 3.53 -4.30
CA ALA A 440 31.64 2.47 -3.39
C ALA A 440 30.42 1.85 -2.71
N ARG A 441 30.34 0.51 -2.68
CA ARG A 441 29.22 -0.26 -2.09
C ARG A 441 29.35 -0.40 -0.56
N GLY A 442 30.50 0.02 -0.04
CA GLY A 442 30.90 -0.03 1.36
C GLY A 442 32.27 0.61 1.53
N PHE A 443 32.80 0.58 2.77
CA PHE A 443 34.12 1.10 3.10
C PHE A 443 35.19 0.51 2.17
N SER A 444 35.66 1.28 1.18
CA SER A 444 36.76 1.00 0.23
C SER A 444 36.56 0.07 -0.99
N ALA A 445 35.39 -0.54 -1.23
CA ALA A 445 35.19 -1.39 -2.42
C ALA A 445 34.60 -0.59 -3.60
N PRO A 446 35.41 -0.19 -4.61
CA PRO A 446 34.90 0.53 -5.77
C PRO A 446 33.99 -0.38 -6.60
N ILE A 447 32.93 0.21 -7.11
CA ILE A 447 32.00 -0.37 -8.06
C ILE A 447 32.19 0.32 -9.40
N ASP A 448 32.36 -0.46 -10.45
CA ASP A 448 32.44 0.05 -11.82
C ASP A 448 31.12 -0.21 -12.55
N GLY A 449 30.32 0.85 -12.77
CA GLY A 449 29.09 0.82 -13.57
C GLY A 449 28.17 2.02 -13.31
N PRO A 450 27.04 2.11 -14.03
CA PRO A 450 26.21 3.31 -14.09
C PRO A 450 25.56 3.68 -12.76
N GLU A 451 25.15 4.94 -12.66
CA GLU A 451 24.43 5.52 -11.52
C GLU A 451 23.06 6.03 -11.99
N LEU A 452 22.02 5.85 -11.18
CA LEU A 452 20.71 6.45 -11.41
C LEU A 452 20.57 7.70 -10.54
N GLU A 453 20.54 8.86 -11.16
CA GLU A 453 20.11 10.10 -10.52
C GLU A 453 18.60 10.25 -10.66
N LEU A 454 17.90 10.21 -9.53
CA LEU A 454 16.46 10.31 -9.44
C LEU A 454 16.10 11.50 -8.56
N ALA A 455 15.23 12.37 -9.04
CA ALA A 455 14.69 13.46 -8.24
C ALA A 455 13.26 13.78 -8.62
N GLY A 456 12.55 14.37 -7.68
CA GLY A 456 11.16 14.73 -7.88
C GLY A 456 10.54 15.41 -6.69
N THR A 457 9.23 15.49 -6.76
CA THR A 457 8.40 16.01 -5.69
C THR A 457 7.30 15.03 -5.34
N TYR A 458 6.77 15.15 -4.13
CA TYR A 458 5.60 14.39 -3.71
C TYR A 458 4.74 15.23 -2.77
N SER A 459 3.46 14.92 -2.76
CA SER A 459 2.49 15.44 -1.80
C SER A 459 1.50 14.33 -1.43
N THR A 460 0.60 14.62 -0.50
CA THR A 460 -0.56 13.77 -0.27
C THR A 460 -1.74 14.63 0.13
N GLU A 461 -2.94 14.11 -0.09
CA GLU A 461 -4.09 14.57 0.65
C GLU A 461 -3.95 14.12 2.11
N VAL A 462 -4.06 15.06 3.04
CA VAL A 462 -4.02 14.84 4.48
C VAL A 462 -5.43 15.07 4.99
N CYS A 463 -6.03 14.03 5.54
CA CYS A 463 -7.37 14.07 6.10
C CYS A 463 -7.31 14.17 7.62
N GLU A 464 -8.14 15.05 8.16
CA GLU A 464 -8.45 15.08 9.59
C GLU A 464 -9.26 13.82 9.92
N VAL A 465 -8.70 12.98 10.77
CA VAL A 465 -9.37 11.79 11.29
C VAL A 465 -9.75 12.09 12.75
N PRO A 466 -10.97 12.55 13.02
CA PRO A 466 -11.38 12.85 14.38
C PRO A 466 -11.40 11.56 15.20
N ASP A 467 -10.88 11.64 16.42
CA ASP A 467 -11.00 10.55 17.39
C ASP A 467 -12.49 10.30 17.65
N ASN A 468 -12.95 9.09 17.36
CA ASN A 468 -14.34 8.71 17.53
C ASN A 468 -14.42 7.48 18.44
N PRO A 469 -14.78 7.64 19.72
CA PRO A 469 -14.89 6.52 20.66
C PRO A 469 -16.00 5.54 20.29
N ASP A 470 -16.99 5.98 19.51
CA ASP A 470 -18.08 5.17 18.97
C ASP A 470 -17.74 4.63 17.58
N SER A 471 -16.48 4.65 17.16
CA SER A 471 -16.10 4.01 15.91
C SER A 471 -16.13 2.50 16.03
N VAL A 472 -16.66 1.88 14.99
CA VAL A 472 -16.54 0.45 14.77
C VAL A 472 -15.08 0.06 14.54
N LEU A 473 -14.16 0.96 14.16
CA LEU A 473 -12.73 0.67 14.01
C LEU A 473 -11.91 1.08 15.25
N SER A 474 -11.00 0.21 15.66
CA SER A 474 -9.94 0.48 16.62
C SER A 474 -8.60 -0.06 16.10
N GLN A 475 -7.50 0.35 16.74
CA GLN A 475 -6.16 -0.14 16.39
C GLN A 475 -6.05 -1.68 16.43
N ASP A 476 -6.81 -2.33 17.30
CA ASP A 476 -6.83 -3.79 17.47
C ASP A 476 -7.85 -4.51 16.56
N GLY A 477 -8.52 -3.78 15.65
CA GLY A 477 -9.55 -4.30 14.75
C GLY A 477 -10.91 -3.62 14.94
N VAL A 478 -11.99 -4.27 14.48
CA VAL A 478 -13.33 -3.68 14.56
C VAL A 478 -14.06 -4.05 15.86
N ARG A 479 -14.48 -3.01 16.61
CA ARG A 479 -15.35 -3.13 17.78
C ARG A 479 -16.76 -3.48 17.32
N VAL A 480 -17.32 -4.53 17.92
CA VAL A 480 -18.73 -4.85 17.77
C VAL A 480 -19.53 -3.79 18.53
N ILE A 481 -20.03 -2.78 17.83
CA ILE A 481 -21.11 -1.94 18.35
C ILE A 481 -22.37 -2.75 18.12
N ALA A 482 -22.74 -3.57 19.10
CA ALA A 482 -24.01 -4.28 19.05
C ALA A 482 -25.11 -3.21 18.94
N PRO A 483 -26.03 -3.30 17.96
CA PRO A 483 -27.20 -2.43 17.97
C PRO A 483 -27.90 -2.66 19.31
N THR A 484 -28.10 -1.59 20.08
CA THR A 484 -28.86 -1.67 21.33
C THR A 484 -30.30 -1.99 20.97
N VAL A 485 -30.68 -3.27 21.07
CA VAL A 485 -32.07 -3.67 21.00
C VAL A 485 -32.67 -3.48 22.39
N THR A 486 -33.44 -2.42 22.60
CA THR A 486 -34.33 -2.35 23.76
C THR A 486 -35.46 -3.34 23.54
N VAL A 487 -35.33 -4.52 24.13
CA VAL A 487 -36.40 -5.52 24.20
C VAL A 487 -37.19 -5.27 25.48
N GLU A 488 -38.51 -5.13 25.41
CA GLU A 488 -39.36 -5.16 26.60
C GLU A 488 -39.29 -6.54 27.28
N GLU A 489 -39.43 -6.59 28.61
CA GLU A 489 -39.42 -7.83 29.40
C GLU A 489 -40.38 -8.88 28.81
N GLY A 490 -39.84 -10.03 28.36
CA GLY A 490 -40.64 -11.19 27.95
C GLY A 490 -40.53 -11.64 26.49
N SER A 491 -39.66 -11.05 25.66
CA SER A 491 -39.39 -11.51 24.29
C SER A 491 -38.01 -12.14 24.15
N SER A 492 -37.95 -13.37 23.60
CA SER A 492 -36.72 -13.99 23.09
C SER A 492 -36.93 -14.30 21.61
N GLU A 493 -36.80 -13.28 20.76
CA GLU A 493 -36.60 -13.52 19.34
C GLU A 493 -35.15 -13.19 18.97
N VAL A 494 -34.44 -14.23 18.55
CA VAL A 494 -33.18 -14.10 17.84
C VAL A 494 -33.55 -13.67 16.42
N LEU A 495 -33.35 -12.39 16.09
CA LEU A 495 -33.65 -11.83 14.76
C LEU A 495 -32.76 -12.52 13.71
N ASN A 496 -33.31 -13.50 13.00
CA ASN A 496 -32.84 -13.98 11.71
C ASN A 496 -33.78 -13.39 10.66
N ASP A 497 -33.31 -12.40 9.90
CA ASP A 497 -34.11 -11.75 8.87
C ASP A 497 -34.18 -12.56 7.56
N GLY A 498 -33.43 -13.66 7.47
CA GLY A 498 -33.34 -14.53 6.31
C GLY A 498 -32.58 -13.92 5.12
N ALA A 499 -31.99 -12.74 5.29
CA ALA A 499 -31.13 -12.09 4.30
C ALA A 499 -29.66 -12.42 4.59
N GLY A 500 -28.82 -12.43 3.55
CA GLY A 500 -27.37 -12.54 3.72
C GLY A 500 -26.74 -11.16 3.98
N PRO A 501 -25.54 -11.09 4.55
CA PRO A 501 -24.87 -9.83 4.89
C PRO A 501 -24.69 -8.91 3.68
N ALA A 502 -24.98 -7.62 3.79
CA ALA A 502 -24.75 -6.65 2.73
C ALA A 502 -23.26 -6.27 2.65
N ILE A 503 -22.59 -6.66 1.55
CA ILE A 503 -21.16 -6.39 1.34
C ILE A 503 -20.94 -4.97 0.80
N SER A 504 -20.00 -4.24 1.41
CA SER A 504 -19.61 -2.88 0.99
C SER A 504 -18.09 -2.66 1.11
N SER A 505 -17.59 -1.55 0.54
CA SER A 505 -16.18 -1.13 0.66
C SER A 505 -15.12 -2.17 0.24
N LEU A 506 -15.47 -3.05 -0.71
CA LEU A 506 -14.57 -4.11 -1.20
C LEU A 506 -13.39 -3.52 -1.99
N GLN A 507 -12.16 -3.78 -1.52
CA GLN A 507 -10.94 -3.31 -2.17
C GLN A 507 -9.73 -4.24 -1.94
N ALA A 508 -8.80 -4.22 -2.90
CA ALA A 508 -7.47 -4.82 -2.75
C ALA A 508 -6.45 -3.73 -2.42
N THR A 509 -5.62 -3.97 -1.40
CA THR A 509 -4.62 -3.02 -0.86
C THR A 509 -3.30 -3.74 -0.62
N GLU A 510 -2.24 -3.00 -0.26
CA GLU A 510 -0.92 -3.56 0.09
C GLU A 510 -0.38 -4.55 -0.96
N ILE A 511 -0.65 -4.26 -2.23
CA ILE A 511 -0.32 -5.16 -3.33
C ILE A 511 1.20 -5.17 -3.52
N GLY A 512 1.80 -6.32 -3.26
CA GLY A 512 3.19 -6.62 -3.56
C GLY A 512 3.33 -7.54 -4.77
N SER A 513 4.55 -8.02 -5.01
CA SER A 513 4.81 -8.98 -6.10
C SER A 513 4.29 -10.38 -5.80
N THR A 514 4.19 -10.74 -4.51
CA THR A 514 3.77 -12.08 -4.07
C THR A 514 2.66 -12.08 -3.03
N LYS A 515 2.08 -10.91 -2.74
CA LYS A 515 1.04 -10.73 -1.72
C LYS A 515 0.06 -9.61 -2.08
N ALA A 516 -1.13 -9.63 -1.49
CA ALA A 516 -2.11 -8.54 -1.49
C ALA A 516 -3.06 -8.69 -0.30
N THR A 517 -3.65 -7.60 0.19
CA THR A 517 -4.62 -7.62 1.30
C THR A 517 -6.00 -7.23 0.79
N ILE A 518 -7.00 -8.10 0.95
CA ILE A 518 -8.40 -7.85 0.56
C ILE A 518 -9.19 -7.39 1.79
N LEU A 519 -9.90 -6.27 1.65
CA LEU A 519 -10.67 -5.61 2.70
C LEU A 519 -12.12 -5.40 2.26
N TRP A 520 -13.09 -5.63 3.15
CA TRP A 520 -14.49 -5.26 2.95
C TRP A 520 -15.25 -5.15 4.27
N LEU A 521 -16.47 -4.61 4.19
CA LEU A 521 -17.40 -4.48 5.32
C LEU A 521 -18.69 -5.26 5.07
N THR A 522 -19.34 -5.66 6.15
CA THR A 522 -20.74 -6.11 6.17
C THR A 522 -21.56 -5.34 7.20
N ASP A 523 -22.87 -5.24 6.97
CA ASP A 523 -23.82 -4.63 7.89
C ASP A 523 -24.13 -5.49 9.13
N GLU A 524 -23.78 -6.77 9.11
CA GLU A 524 -23.90 -7.69 10.24
C GLU A 524 -22.69 -8.64 10.39
N PRO A 525 -22.43 -9.19 11.59
CA PRO A 525 -21.31 -10.11 11.81
C PRO A 525 -21.38 -11.35 10.94
N SER A 526 -20.34 -11.56 10.14
CA SER A 526 -20.29 -12.65 9.16
C SER A 526 -18.89 -13.24 9.03
N THR A 527 -18.80 -14.42 8.42
CA THR A 527 -17.52 -15.07 8.07
C THR A 527 -16.82 -14.34 6.92
N SER A 528 -15.52 -14.56 6.76
CA SER A 528 -14.70 -13.95 5.71
C SER A 528 -14.22 -15.01 4.72
N VAL A 529 -14.66 -14.97 3.46
CA VAL A 529 -14.14 -15.88 2.40
C VAL A 529 -13.73 -15.08 1.17
N VAL A 530 -12.49 -15.26 0.71
CA VAL A 530 -11.99 -14.74 -0.56
C VAL A 530 -11.72 -15.90 -1.51
N GLN A 531 -12.41 -15.90 -2.65
CA GLN A 531 -12.06 -16.75 -3.78
C GLN A 531 -11.26 -15.93 -4.78
N TYR A 532 -10.06 -16.38 -5.15
CA TYR A 532 -9.15 -15.62 -6.01
C TYR A 532 -8.35 -16.51 -6.95
N GLY A 533 -7.86 -15.97 -8.07
CA GLY A 533 -6.88 -16.65 -8.89
C GLY A 533 -6.69 -16.04 -10.28
N VAL A 534 -5.95 -16.76 -11.13
CA VAL A 534 -5.59 -16.30 -12.48
C VAL A 534 -6.35 -17.15 -13.50
N GLY A 535 -7.18 -16.50 -14.32
CA GLY A 535 -8.02 -17.19 -15.30
C GLY A 535 -9.00 -18.15 -14.62
N ASN A 536 -8.98 -19.44 -15.01
CA ASN A 536 -9.90 -20.46 -14.47
C ASN A 536 -9.41 -21.11 -13.16
N THR A 537 -8.22 -20.74 -12.66
CA THR A 537 -7.70 -21.29 -11.40
C THR A 537 -8.30 -20.51 -10.25
N ALA A 538 -8.91 -21.19 -9.27
CA ALA A 538 -9.45 -20.56 -8.08
C ALA A 538 -8.86 -21.18 -6.81
N GLN A 539 -8.31 -20.31 -5.96
CA GLN A 539 -7.86 -20.57 -4.60
C GLN A 539 -8.86 -19.94 -3.62
N ILE A 540 -8.84 -20.41 -2.37
CA ILE A 540 -9.69 -19.89 -1.30
C ILE A 540 -8.81 -19.51 -0.11
N ALA A 541 -9.04 -18.31 0.43
CA ALA A 541 -8.54 -17.88 1.73
C ALA A 541 -9.74 -17.49 2.60
N GLN A 542 -9.75 -17.88 3.87
CA GLN A 542 -10.92 -17.68 4.73
C GLN A 542 -10.58 -17.47 6.20
N ASN A 543 -11.47 -16.78 6.91
CA ASN A 543 -11.52 -16.68 8.37
C ASN A 543 -12.97 -16.91 8.83
N SER A 544 -13.17 -17.80 9.80
CA SER A 544 -14.50 -18.16 10.34
C SER A 544 -14.97 -17.24 11.47
N GLU A 545 -14.13 -16.33 11.94
CA GLU A 545 -14.54 -15.32 12.94
C GLU A 545 -15.64 -14.43 12.36
N LEU A 546 -16.71 -14.26 13.14
CA LEU A 546 -17.83 -13.40 12.77
C LEU A 546 -17.47 -11.95 13.07
N THR A 547 -17.32 -11.16 12.01
CA THR A 547 -16.92 -9.76 12.07
C THR A 547 -17.71 -8.96 11.04
N THR A 548 -17.79 -7.65 11.22
CA THR A 548 -18.33 -6.70 10.23
C THR A 548 -17.23 -6.03 9.41
N PHE A 549 -15.96 -6.22 9.78
CA PHE A 549 -14.80 -5.83 9.00
C PHE A 549 -13.93 -7.02 8.71
N HIS A 550 -13.71 -7.24 7.43
CA HIS A 550 -13.04 -8.40 6.91
C HIS A 550 -11.72 -8.00 6.32
N GLN A 551 -10.67 -8.71 6.73
CA GLN A 551 -9.32 -8.55 6.21
C GLN A 551 -8.72 -9.93 5.95
N ILE A 552 -8.34 -10.18 4.70
CA ILE A 552 -7.68 -11.42 4.30
C ILE A 552 -6.41 -11.08 3.52
N GLN A 553 -5.27 -11.49 4.05
CA GLN A 553 -4.00 -11.40 3.34
C GLN A 553 -3.83 -12.62 2.42
N LEU A 554 -3.65 -12.34 1.13
CA LEU A 554 -3.27 -13.31 0.11
C LEU A 554 -1.75 -13.35 0.01
N ILE A 555 -1.17 -14.55 0.00
CA ILE A 555 0.28 -14.79 -0.06
C ILE A 555 0.59 -15.85 -1.12
N GLY A 556 1.86 -15.92 -1.55
CA GLY A 556 2.29 -16.89 -2.56
C GLY A 556 1.76 -16.59 -3.96
N LEU A 557 1.40 -15.33 -4.21
CA LEU A 557 0.97 -14.88 -5.53
C LEU A 557 2.16 -14.87 -6.50
N SER A 558 1.86 -15.04 -7.79
CA SER A 558 2.87 -14.90 -8.84
C SER A 558 3.06 -13.41 -9.18
N PRO A 559 4.31 -12.93 -9.32
CA PRO A 559 4.59 -11.57 -9.75
C PRO A 559 3.99 -11.25 -11.12
N TYR A 560 3.57 -10.00 -11.28
CA TYR A 560 3.03 -9.43 -12.51
C TYR A 560 1.89 -10.25 -13.15
N LYS A 561 0.88 -10.55 -12.34
CA LYS A 561 -0.34 -11.26 -12.79
C LYS A 561 -1.59 -10.50 -12.39
N TYR A 562 -2.57 -10.51 -13.31
CA TYR A 562 -3.94 -10.11 -13.03
C TYR A 562 -4.63 -11.24 -12.26
N TYR A 563 -5.13 -10.90 -11.08
CA TYR A 563 -5.91 -11.78 -10.23
C TYR A 563 -7.36 -11.32 -10.20
N ASP A 564 -8.26 -12.23 -10.57
CA ASP A 564 -9.69 -12.06 -10.34
C ASP A 564 -9.99 -12.52 -8.91
N PHE A 565 -10.81 -11.77 -8.18
CA PHE A 565 -11.27 -12.17 -6.85
C PHE A 565 -12.73 -11.78 -6.60
N LYS A 566 -13.38 -12.51 -5.71
CA LYS A 566 -14.68 -12.17 -5.14
C LYS A 566 -14.72 -12.62 -3.69
N VAL A 567 -15.62 -12.02 -2.92
CA VAL A 567 -15.78 -12.36 -1.50
C VAL A 567 -17.16 -12.92 -1.23
N THR A 568 -17.22 -13.84 -0.27
CA THR A 568 -18.45 -14.40 0.26
C THR A 568 -18.46 -14.23 1.77
N SER A 569 -19.56 -13.71 2.29
CA SER A 569 -19.79 -13.51 3.71
C SER A 569 -21.03 -14.29 4.12
N THR A 570 -20.92 -15.12 5.15
CA THR A 570 -22.04 -15.92 5.69
C THR A 570 -22.25 -15.57 7.15
N ASP A 571 -23.47 -15.20 7.52
CA ASP A 571 -23.84 -14.87 8.89
C ASP A 571 -23.86 -16.10 9.82
N LYS A 572 -24.23 -15.91 11.09
CA LYS A 572 -24.34 -17.00 12.07
C LYS A 572 -25.49 -17.98 11.81
N PHE A 573 -26.45 -17.62 10.96
CA PHE A 573 -27.64 -18.40 10.64
C PHE A 573 -27.50 -19.20 9.33
N GLY A 574 -26.41 -18.99 8.58
CA GLY A 574 -26.13 -19.64 7.31
C GLY A 574 -26.61 -18.86 6.09
N ASN A 575 -27.09 -17.62 6.24
CA ASN A 575 -27.44 -16.75 5.13
C ASN A 575 -26.15 -16.17 4.53
N ALA A 576 -25.99 -16.27 3.21
CA ALA A 576 -24.75 -15.91 2.52
C ALA A 576 -24.96 -14.88 1.40
N SER A 577 -24.01 -13.96 1.29
CA SER A 577 -23.91 -12.97 0.21
C SER A 577 -22.57 -13.09 -0.50
N THR A 578 -22.55 -12.85 -1.81
CA THR A 578 -21.32 -12.89 -2.62
C THR A 578 -21.19 -11.61 -3.45
N SER A 579 -19.99 -11.06 -3.51
CA SER A 579 -19.70 -9.85 -4.28
C SER A 579 -19.64 -10.12 -5.79
N ASN A 580 -19.65 -9.03 -6.57
CA ASN A 580 -19.16 -9.06 -7.95
C ASN A 580 -17.65 -9.39 -7.98
N VAL A 581 -17.18 -9.87 -9.13
CA VAL A 581 -15.75 -10.10 -9.37
C VAL A 581 -15.03 -8.76 -9.51
N GLN A 582 -13.90 -8.65 -8.84
CA GLN A 582 -12.97 -7.52 -8.88
C GLN A 582 -11.60 -8.01 -9.36
N VAL A 583 -10.74 -7.08 -9.80
CA VAL A 583 -9.42 -7.40 -10.35
C VAL A 583 -8.34 -6.57 -9.69
N PHE A 584 -7.20 -7.18 -9.39
CA PHE A 584 -5.97 -6.46 -9.05
C PHE A 584 -4.76 -7.07 -9.80
N VAL A 585 -3.65 -6.34 -9.85
CA VAL A 585 -2.41 -6.79 -10.50
C VAL A 585 -1.25 -6.78 -9.50
N THR A 586 -0.55 -7.90 -9.36
CA THR A 586 0.65 -7.98 -8.51
C THR A 586 1.82 -7.19 -9.10
N LEU A 587 2.73 -6.72 -8.25
CA LEU A 587 3.96 -6.05 -8.68
C LEU A 587 4.97 -7.06 -9.29
N ARG A 588 6.07 -6.56 -9.88
CA ARG A 588 7.08 -7.40 -10.55
C ARG A 588 8.09 -8.03 -9.60
#